data_AF-A0A969PKZ5-F1
#
_entry.id   AF-A0A969PKZ5-F1
#
_cell.length_a   1.000
_cell.length_b   1.000
_cell.length_c   1.000
_cell.angle_alpha   90.00
_cell.angle_beta   90.00
_cell.angle_gamma   90.00
#
_symmetry.space_group_name_H-M   'P 1'
#
loop_
_entity.id
_entity.type
_entity.pdbx_description
1 polymer ?
#
loop_
_entity_poly.entity_id
_entity_poly.type
_entity_poly.pdbx_seq_one_letter_code
_entity_poly.pdbx_strand_id
1 'polypeptide(L)'
;MQTIKTQIETNYLELPKISLSPLLQERLHVNILMPSLVRGGAERIVCDILSSVRPRATATLMLLVDSQPSYQVNFRSRVQVVKLSHLSRFEKLRTVAMEVLSSPTRVLYAHLIREGDLRYLSEEGVSIIPVIHNAKQGWLDSPTQYNFLNVPFVIACADVIAQQLRHEGCSQKILTIRHEIPASRTHRFNLMGKKQIRDRYNIDDRTFLIGMVGQLKPQKKLFEGATNFGSSRSKAKSQTADLWGMAR
;
A
#
# COMPACT_ATOMS: atom_id res chain seq x y z
N MET A 1 -10.30 -26.57 38.60
CA MET A 1 -9.60 -26.28 37.33
C MET A 1 -9.39 -24.78 37.23
N GLN A 2 -8.16 -24.33 37.48
CA GLN A 2 -7.76 -22.92 37.48
C GLN A 2 -7.53 -22.43 36.05
N THR A 3 -8.21 -21.35 35.66
CA THR A 3 -8.09 -20.73 34.35
C THR A 3 -6.83 -19.88 34.28
N ILE A 4 -5.83 -20.33 33.52
CA ILE A 4 -4.63 -19.54 33.20
C ILE A 4 -5.05 -18.43 32.23
N LYS A 5 -5.20 -17.21 32.73
CA LYS A 5 -5.29 -15.99 31.90
C LYS A 5 -3.88 -15.54 31.56
N THR A 6 -3.43 -15.86 30.34
CA THR A 6 -2.18 -15.33 29.80
C THR A 6 -2.39 -13.86 29.42
N GLN A 7 -1.88 -12.93 30.24
CA GLN A 7 -1.74 -11.52 29.90
C GLN A 7 -0.61 -11.41 28.86
N ILE A 8 -0.97 -11.09 27.61
CA ILE A 8 0.00 -10.68 26.60
C ILE A 8 0.11 -9.15 26.72
N GLU A 9 1.07 -8.69 27.53
CA GLU A 9 1.48 -7.29 27.55
C GLU A 9 2.20 -6.99 26.24
N THR A 10 1.54 -6.23 25.38
CA THR A 10 2.15 -5.74 24.15
C THR A 10 2.95 -4.49 24.49
N ASN A 11 4.23 -4.67 24.81
CA ASN A 11 5.19 -3.57 24.98
C ASN A 11 5.40 -2.87 23.64
N TYR A 12 4.53 -1.91 23.31
CA TYR A 12 4.84 -0.91 22.30
C TYR A 12 5.90 0.02 22.89
N LEU A 13 7.16 -0.17 22.48
CA LEU A 13 8.21 0.82 22.69
C LEU A 13 7.69 2.15 22.10
N GLU A 14 7.36 3.11 22.97
CA GLU A 14 7.11 4.48 22.53
C GLU A 14 8.37 4.96 21.82
N LEU A 15 8.34 5.00 20.49
CA LEU A 15 9.41 5.61 19.73
C LEU A 15 9.58 7.04 20.26
N PRO A 16 10.81 7.47 20.57
CA PRO A 16 11.04 8.81 21.08
C PRO A 16 10.38 9.81 20.14
N LYS A 17 9.56 10.71 20.70
CA LYS A 17 8.99 11.84 19.96
C LYS A 17 10.14 12.75 19.55
N ILE A 18 10.74 12.46 18.40
CA ILE A 18 11.75 13.33 17.80
C ILE A 18 11.02 14.63 17.43
N SER A 19 11.19 15.64 18.27
CA SER A 19 10.69 16.98 17.99
C SER A 19 11.62 17.63 16.97
N LEU A 20 11.25 17.56 15.70
CA LEU A 20 11.93 18.28 14.64
C LEU A 20 11.76 19.79 14.88
N SER A 21 12.81 20.57 14.63
CA SER A 21 12.72 22.03 14.73
C SER A 21 11.64 22.57 13.78
N PRO A 22 10.95 23.67 14.12
CA PRO A 22 9.91 24.26 13.26
C PRO A 22 10.39 24.53 11.83
N LEU A 23 11.64 24.97 11.68
CA LEU A 23 12.29 25.20 10.37
C LEU A 23 12.48 23.91 9.54
N LEU A 24 12.69 22.77 10.19
CA LEU A 24 12.76 21.48 9.50
C LEU A 24 11.35 20.99 9.13
N GLN A 25 10.35 21.24 9.97
CA GLN A 25 8.96 20.87 9.68
C GLN A 25 8.38 21.61 8.47
N GLU A 26 8.72 22.89 8.29
CA GLU A 26 8.33 23.67 7.10
C GLU A 26 8.97 23.17 5.80
N ARG A 27 10.05 22.38 5.90
CA ARG A 27 10.77 21.80 4.74
C ARG A 27 10.39 20.36 4.42
N LEU A 28 9.55 19.72 5.24
CA LEU A 28 9.13 18.35 4.96
C LEU A 28 8.06 18.35 3.87
N HIS A 29 8.49 18.01 2.66
CA HIS A 29 7.65 17.80 1.51
C HIS A 29 7.86 16.39 0.94
N VAL A 30 6.80 15.74 0.50
CA VAL A 30 6.87 14.40 -0.09
C VAL A 30 6.19 14.40 -1.46
N ASN A 31 6.95 14.08 -2.50
CA ASN A 31 6.40 13.84 -3.84
C ASN A 31 6.15 12.34 -4.02
N ILE A 32 4.93 11.98 -4.41
CA ILE A 32 4.51 10.60 -4.64
C ILE A 32 3.98 10.49 -6.07
N LEU A 33 4.50 9.53 -6.84
CA LEU A 33 3.98 9.18 -8.16
C LEU A 33 3.31 7.80 -8.11
N MET A 34 2.09 7.72 -8.64
CA MET A 34 1.35 6.46 -8.82
C MET A 34 0.71 6.38 -10.21
N PRO A 35 0.51 5.16 -10.76
CA PRO A 35 -0.26 5.00 -11.99
C PRO A 35 -1.71 5.48 -11.83
N SER A 36 -2.36 5.13 -10.72
CA SER A 36 -3.74 5.51 -10.41
C SER A 36 -4.05 5.28 -8.91
N LEU A 37 -5.26 5.64 -8.47
CA LEU A 37 -5.80 5.29 -7.15
C LEU A 37 -6.85 4.16 -7.20
N VAL A 38 -6.81 3.28 -8.21
CA VAL A 38 -7.68 2.09 -8.26
C VAL A 38 -7.54 1.28 -6.98
N ARG A 39 -8.64 0.73 -6.45
CA ARG A 39 -8.63 0.04 -5.16
C ARG A 39 -7.67 -1.15 -5.13
N GLY A 40 -6.50 -0.93 -4.54
CA GLY A 40 -5.47 -1.93 -4.27
C GLY A 40 -4.74 -1.67 -2.96
N GLY A 41 -3.73 -2.49 -2.69
CA GLY A 41 -2.94 -2.41 -1.46
C GLY A 41 -1.97 -1.22 -1.47
N ALA A 42 -1.25 -1.02 -2.58
CA ALA A 42 -0.30 0.07 -2.74
C ALA A 42 -0.98 1.45 -2.63
N GLU A 43 -2.13 1.59 -3.29
CA GLU A 43 -2.93 2.80 -3.29
C GLU A 43 -3.48 3.09 -1.89
N ARG A 44 -3.88 2.04 -1.15
CA ARG A 44 -4.30 2.19 0.24
C ARG A 44 -3.17 2.72 1.12
N ILE A 45 -1.98 2.14 0.97
CA ILE A 45 -0.77 2.56 1.71
C ILE A 45 -0.50 4.05 1.46
N VAL A 46 -0.52 4.50 0.20
CA VAL A 46 -0.31 5.91 -0.14
C VAL A 46 -1.40 6.81 0.45
N CYS A 47 -2.67 6.40 0.39
CA CYS A 47 -3.75 7.15 1.04
C CYS A 47 -3.53 7.29 2.56
N ASP A 48 -3.05 6.22 3.20
CA ASP A 48 -2.81 6.19 4.64
C ASP A 48 -1.58 7.01 5.04
N ILE A 49 -0.52 6.98 4.23
CA ILE A 49 0.64 7.88 4.35
C ILE A 49 0.18 9.34 4.25
N LEU A 50 -0.52 9.72 3.17
CA LEU A 50 -0.97 11.09 2.94
C LEU A 50 -1.95 11.59 4.01
N SER A 51 -2.74 10.69 4.60
CA SER A 51 -3.59 11.01 5.75
C SER A 51 -2.78 11.26 7.03
N SER A 52 -1.62 10.61 7.16
CA SER A 52 -0.75 10.63 8.36
C SER A 52 0.38 11.66 8.28
N VAL A 53 0.69 12.19 7.08
CA VAL A 53 1.63 13.30 6.84
C VAL A 53 1.28 14.55 7.67
N ARG A 54 0.05 14.65 8.17
CA ARG A 54 -0.40 15.77 9.01
C ARG A 54 -0.15 15.55 10.49
N PRO A 55 0.19 16.62 11.24
CA PRO A 55 0.38 18.02 10.82
C PRO A 55 1.80 18.36 10.32
N ARG A 56 2.67 17.36 10.11
CA ARG A 56 4.12 17.52 10.13
C ARG A 56 4.77 17.85 8.78
N ALA A 57 4.06 17.69 7.67
CA ALA A 57 4.61 17.83 6.32
C ALA A 57 3.53 18.22 5.28
N THR A 58 3.98 18.59 4.09
CA THR A 58 3.17 18.76 2.88
C THR A 58 3.45 17.61 1.90
N ALA A 59 2.55 17.39 0.93
CA ALA A 59 2.78 16.37 -0.09
C ALA A 59 2.13 16.71 -1.42
N THR A 60 2.74 16.22 -2.50
CA THR A 60 2.20 16.24 -3.85
C THR A 60 2.03 14.81 -4.33
N LEU A 61 0.79 14.42 -4.62
CA LEU A 61 0.45 13.13 -5.24
C LEU A 61 0.17 13.34 -6.73
N MET A 62 1.00 12.75 -7.58
CA MET A 62 0.84 12.78 -9.03
C MET A 62 0.26 11.44 -9.52
N LEU A 63 -0.79 11.51 -10.33
CA LEU A 63 -1.49 10.34 -10.87
C LEU A 63 -1.42 10.33 -12.39
N LEU A 64 -0.85 9.26 -12.97
CA LEU A 64 -0.73 9.13 -14.43
C LEU A 64 -2.08 8.88 -15.12
N VAL A 65 -3.00 8.18 -14.44
CA VAL A 65 -4.33 7.80 -14.95
C VAL A 65 -5.37 8.03 -13.86
N ASP A 66 -6.53 8.54 -14.27
CA ASP A 66 -7.71 8.64 -13.42
C ASP A 66 -8.67 7.50 -13.78
N SER A 67 -8.87 6.57 -12.84
CA SER A 67 -9.60 5.32 -13.06
C SER A 67 -10.61 5.10 -11.94
N GLN A 68 -11.72 4.42 -12.25
CA GLN A 68 -12.76 4.06 -11.30
C GLN A 68 -12.98 2.54 -11.25
N PRO A 69 -13.33 1.96 -10.09
CA PRO A 69 -13.47 2.62 -8.79
C PRO A 69 -12.11 2.92 -8.14
N SER A 70 -11.93 4.16 -7.67
CA SER A 70 -10.75 4.59 -6.91
C SER A 70 -11.03 4.83 -5.44
N TYR A 71 -9.97 4.92 -4.63
CA TYR A 71 -10.09 5.49 -3.30
C TYR A 71 -10.50 6.96 -3.42
N GLN A 72 -11.65 7.29 -2.84
CA GLN A 72 -12.04 8.68 -2.62
C GLN A 72 -11.18 9.22 -1.49
N VAL A 73 -10.32 10.17 -1.80
CA VAL A 73 -9.45 10.75 -0.78
C VAL A 73 -9.79 12.22 -0.64
N ASN A 74 -10.31 12.57 0.52
CA ASN A 74 -10.49 13.95 0.93
C ASN A 74 -9.16 14.49 1.44
N PHE A 75 -8.26 14.74 0.49
CA PHE A 75 -7.01 15.43 0.75
C PHE A 75 -7.33 16.88 1.14
N ARG A 76 -7.42 17.18 2.44
CA ARG A 76 -7.54 18.58 2.92
C ARG A 76 -6.32 19.46 2.48
N SER A 77 -6.31 20.73 2.84
CA SER A 77 -5.41 21.80 2.32
C SER A 77 -3.89 21.56 2.19
N ARG A 78 -3.27 20.54 2.79
CA ARG A 78 -1.80 20.30 2.76
C ARG A 78 -1.32 19.20 1.82
N VAL A 79 -2.23 18.59 1.06
CA VAL A 79 -1.88 17.59 0.04
C VAL A 79 -2.43 18.05 -1.29
N GLN A 80 -1.53 18.31 -2.24
CA GLN A 80 -1.87 18.61 -3.62
C GLN A 80 -2.01 17.30 -4.39
N VAL A 81 -3.05 17.20 -5.23
CA VAL A 81 -3.20 16.07 -6.15
C VAL A 81 -3.15 16.59 -7.57
N VAL A 82 -2.21 16.08 -8.34
CA VAL A 82 -2.01 16.42 -9.75
C VAL A 82 -2.46 15.24 -10.59
N LYS A 83 -3.58 15.40 -11.30
CA LYS A 83 -4.13 14.37 -12.20
C LYS A 83 -3.66 14.62 -13.63
N LEU A 84 -2.93 13.68 -14.19
CA LEU A 84 -2.26 13.82 -15.49
C LEU A 84 -2.94 13.00 -16.59
N SER A 85 -4.15 12.49 -16.35
CA SER A 85 -4.85 11.57 -17.27
C SER A 85 -5.06 12.12 -18.68
N HIS A 86 -5.21 13.44 -18.81
CA HIS A 86 -5.51 14.15 -20.06
C HIS A 86 -4.29 14.42 -20.95
N LEU A 87 -3.07 14.20 -20.45
CA LEU A 87 -1.83 14.46 -21.19
C LEU A 87 -1.34 13.22 -21.95
N SER A 88 -0.50 13.39 -22.97
CA SER A 88 0.23 12.25 -23.57
C SER A 88 1.29 11.71 -22.61
N ARG A 89 1.77 10.46 -22.81
CA ARG A 89 2.73 9.82 -21.89
C ARG A 89 3.96 10.70 -21.62
N PHE A 90 4.58 11.27 -22.65
CA PHE A 90 5.77 12.12 -22.49
C PHE A 90 5.45 13.42 -21.75
N GLU A 91 4.32 14.07 -22.05
CA GLU A 91 3.89 15.26 -21.34
C GLU A 91 3.61 14.98 -19.86
N LYS A 92 3.05 13.81 -19.51
CA LYS A 92 2.88 13.38 -18.11
C LYS A 92 4.21 13.34 -17.40
N LEU A 93 5.19 12.63 -17.95
CA LEU A 93 6.49 12.44 -17.31
C LEU A 93 7.26 13.76 -17.20
N ARG A 94 7.22 14.59 -18.24
CA ARG A 94 7.81 15.94 -18.20
C ARG A 94 7.15 16.80 -17.11
N THR A 95 5.82 16.76 -17.00
CA THR A 95 5.09 17.47 -15.94
C THR A 95 5.51 16.96 -14.56
N VAL A 96 5.60 15.65 -14.36
CA VAL A 96 6.10 15.06 -13.10
C VAL A 96 7.51 15.56 -12.77
N ALA A 97 8.43 15.56 -13.73
CA ALA A 97 9.79 16.03 -13.50
C ALA A 97 9.81 17.50 -13.06
N MET A 98 9.06 18.37 -13.75
CA MET A 98 8.96 19.79 -13.41
C MET A 98 8.36 20.03 -12.02
N GLU A 99 7.28 19.32 -11.67
CA GLU A 99 6.66 19.40 -10.34
C GLU A 99 7.65 18.98 -9.24
N VAL A 100 8.37 17.87 -9.41
CA VAL A 100 9.35 17.41 -8.42
C VAL A 100 10.54 18.35 -8.29
N LEU A 101 11.10 18.83 -9.41
CA LEU A 101 12.27 19.71 -9.42
C LEU A 101 11.98 21.10 -8.84
N SER A 102 10.73 21.57 -8.97
CA SER A 102 10.26 22.84 -8.40
C SER A 102 9.77 22.72 -6.94
N SER A 103 9.52 21.50 -6.46
CA SER A 103 9.10 21.27 -5.08
C SER A 103 10.23 21.51 -4.06
N PRO A 104 9.91 21.71 -2.76
CA PRO A 104 10.93 21.85 -1.71
C PRO A 104 11.88 20.66 -1.57
N THR A 105 11.47 19.47 -2.04
CA THR A 105 12.26 18.24 -2.00
C THR A 105 12.32 17.58 -3.38
N ARG A 106 13.50 17.52 -4.01
CA ARG A 106 13.67 16.97 -5.36
C ARG A 106 13.70 15.43 -5.41
N VAL A 107 12.99 14.78 -4.50
CA VAL A 107 12.93 13.32 -4.34
C VAL A 107 11.52 12.85 -4.65
N LEU A 108 11.42 11.84 -5.51
CA LEU A 108 10.17 11.23 -5.94
C LEU A 108 10.04 9.80 -5.41
N TYR A 109 9.00 9.53 -4.62
CA TYR A 109 8.61 8.18 -4.24
C TYR A 109 7.71 7.59 -5.33
N ALA A 110 8.24 6.66 -6.12
CA ALA A 110 7.56 6.08 -7.25
C ALA A 110 6.99 4.70 -6.91
N HIS A 111 5.67 4.59 -6.83
CA HIS A 111 4.99 3.33 -6.51
C HIS A 111 4.40 2.73 -7.78
N LEU A 112 4.79 1.48 -8.11
CA LEU A 112 4.25 0.73 -9.27
C LEU A 112 4.48 1.41 -10.63
N ILE A 113 5.53 2.22 -10.76
CA ILE A 113 5.92 2.89 -12.00
C ILE A 113 6.90 2.02 -12.78
N ARG A 114 6.72 1.96 -14.10
CA ARG A 114 7.54 1.14 -14.99
C ARG A 114 8.94 1.70 -15.13
N GLU A 115 9.90 0.81 -15.27
CA GLU A 115 11.31 1.12 -15.50
C GLU A 115 11.54 2.21 -16.56
N GLY A 116 10.95 2.09 -17.75
CA GLY A 116 11.16 3.08 -18.81
C GLY A 116 10.69 4.50 -18.44
N ASP A 117 9.64 4.61 -17.62
CA ASP A 117 9.18 5.91 -17.10
C ASP A 117 10.14 6.44 -16.01
N LEU A 118 10.67 5.55 -15.15
CA LEU A 118 11.64 5.91 -14.13
C LEU A 118 12.96 6.39 -14.75
N ARG A 119 13.42 5.72 -15.82
CA ARG A 119 14.64 6.11 -16.54
C ARG A 119 14.50 7.49 -17.16
N TYR A 120 13.38 7.75 -17.83
CA TYR A 120 13.08 9.08 -18.37
C TYR A 120 13.11 10.15 -17.28
N LEU A 121 12.43 9.93 -16.15
CA LEU A 121 12.42 10.90 -15.04
C LEU A 121 13.82 11.10 -14.44
N SER A 122 14.63 10.05 -14.38
CA SER A 122 16.01 10.12 -13.94
C SER A 122 16.90 10.92 -14.89
N GLU A 123 16.72 10.79 -16.20
CA GLU A 123 17.43 11.57 -17.22
C GLU A 123 17.08 13.06 -17.14
N GLU A 124 15.86 13.40 -16.73
CA GLU A 124 15.44 14.77 -16.39
C GLU A 124 16.02 15.27 -15.04
N GLY A 125 16.84 14.47 -14.36
CA GLY A 125 17.53 14.85 -13.12
C GLY A 125 16.73 14.64 -11.84
N VAL A 126 15.60 13.92 -11.89
CA VAL A 126 14.82 13.59 -10.70
C VAL A 126 15.53 12.50 -9.88
N SER A 127 15.66 12.71 -8.57
CA SER A 127 16.11 11.66 -7.65
C SER A 127 14.91 10.76 -7.30
N ILE A 128 15.00 9.47 -7.59
CA ILE A 128 13.86 8.56 -7.54
C ILE A 128 14.08 7.49 -6.48
N ILE A 129 13.09 7.29 -5.61
CA ILE A 129 13.04 6.16 -4.69
C ILE A 129 11.91 5.23 -5.15
N PRO A 130 12.24 4.10 -5.83
CA PRO A 130 11.25 3.10 -6.19
C PRO A 130 10.69 2.43 -4.94
N VAL A 131 9.37 2.26 -4.89
CA VAL A 131 8.67 1.56 -3.80
C VAL A 131 8.03 0.29 -4.36
N ILE A 132 8.57 -0.85 -3.94
CA ILE A 132 8.20 -2.18 -4.43
C ILE A 132 7.19 -2.81 -3.49
N HIS A 133 5.97 -2.99 -3.99
CA HIS A 133 4.83 -3.53 -3.24
C HIS A 133 4.57 -5.01 -3.48
N ASN A 134 5.00 -5.54 -4.62
CA ASN A 134 4.72 -6.91 -5.03
C ASN A 134 5.91 -7.82 -4.70
N ALA A 135 5.63 -9.10 -4.47
CA ALA A 135 6.64 -10.16 -4.55
C ALA A 135 7.03 -10.44 -6.01
N LYS A 136 8.13 -11.18 -6.21
CA LYS A 136 8.71 -11.54 -7.52
C LYS A 136 7.68 -11.87 -8.61
N GLN A 137 6.71 -12.72 -8.28
CA GLN A 137 5.64 -13.17 -9.18
C GLN A 137 4.74 -12.05 -9.76
N GLY A 138 4.72 -10.88 -9.13
CA GLY A 138 3.94 -9.72 -9.55
C GLY A 138 4.80 -8.55 -10.01
N TRP A 139 6.10 -8.77 -10.20
CA TRP A 139 6.96 -7.75 -10.79
C TRP A 139 6.74 -7.63 -12.28
N LEU A 140 6.94 -6.40 -12.72
CA LEU A 140 6.70 -5.96 -14.06
C LEU A 140 8.01 -5.66 -14.79
N ASP A 141 9.06 -5.40 -14.03
CA ASP A 141 10.41 -5.08 -14.47
C ASP A 141 11.41 -5.90 -13.62
N SER A 142 12.61 -6.13 -14.16
CA SER A 142 13.69 -6.79 -13.42
C SER A 142 14.25 -5.89 -12.32
N PRO A 143 14.59 -6.38 -11.11
CA PRO A 143 15.19 -5.57 -10.06
C PRO A 143 16.55 -4.95 -10.42
N THR A 144 17.29 -5.56 -11.35
CA THR A 144 18.54 -5.01 -11.87
C THR A 144 18.36 -3.66 -12.54
N GLN A 145 17.12 -3.35 -12.97
CA GLN A 145 16.79 -2.09 -13.60
C GLN A 145 16.79 -0.91 -12.63
N TYR A 146 16.82 -1.15 -11.32
CA TYR A 146 16.92 -0.06 -10.33
C TYR A 146 18.38 0.36 -10.06
N ASN A 147 19.37 -0.30 -10.69
CA ASN A 147 20.79 -0.11 -10.41
C ASN A 147 21.42 1.10 -11.14
N PHE A 148 20.67 2.18 -11.40
CA PHE A 148 21.18 3.39 -12.07
C PHE A 148 21.45 4.54 -11.10
N LEU A 149 22.23 5.53 -11.55
CA LEU A 149 22.89 6.56 -10.73
C LEU A 149 21.95 7.43 -9.87
N ASN A 150 20.67 7.57 -10.23
CA ASN A 150 19.73 8.47 -9.56
C ASN A 150 18.72 7.76 -8.63
N VAL A 151 18.97 6.49 -8.30
CA VAL A 151 18.23 5.74 -7.28
C VAL A 151 19.09 5.62 -6.03
N PRO A 152 18.90 6.47 -5.00
CA PRO A 152 19.73 6.42 -3.80
C PRO A 152 19.48 5.15 -2.96
N PHE A 153 18.25 4.63 -2.99
CA PHE A 153 17.85 3.36 -2.40
C PHE A 153 16.47 2.95 -2.92
N VAL A 154 16.13 1.68 -2.70
CA VAL A 154 14.81 1.09 -3.00
C VAL A 154 14.08 0.82 -1.69
N ILE A 155 12.77 1.06 -1.65
CA ILE A 155 11.92 0.65 -0.53
C ILE A 155 11.18 -0.64 -0.90
N ALA A 156 11.26 -1.64 -0.04
CA ALA A 156 10.44 -2.85 -0.09
C ALA A 156 9.36 -2.79 1.00
N CYS A 157 8.11 -3.15 0.67
CA CYS A 157 7.04 -3.10 1.67
C CYS A 157 7.05 -4.27 2.68
N ALA A 158 7.91 -5.27 2.47
CA ALA A 158 8.09 -6.43 3.34
C ALA A 158 9.49 -7.04 3.19
N ASP A 159 9.98 -7.73 4.22
CA ASP A 159 11.33 -8.32 4.20
C ASP A 159 11.49 -9.41 3.15
N VAL A 160 10.43 -10.19 2.89
CA VAL A 160 10.44 -11.20 1.82
C VAL A 160 10.65 -10.55 0.45
N ILE A 161 10.10 -9.36 0.21
CA ILE A 161 10.31 -8.61 -1.03
C ILE A 161 11.75 -8.09 -1.08
N ALA A 162 12.27 -7.55 0.03
CA ALA A 162 13.65 -7.11 0.10
C ALA A 162 14.66 -8.24 -0.18
N GLN A 163 14.41 -9.44 0.36
CA GLN A 163 15.22 -10.63 0.10
C GLN A 163 15.16 -11.04 -1.38
N GLN A 164 13.96 -11.06 -1.97
CA GLN A 164 13.80 -11.36 -3.39
C GLN A 164 14.53 -10.33 -4.27
N LEU A 165 14.43 -9.03 -3.97
CA LEU A 165 15.12 -7.98 -4.74
C LEU A 165 16.63 -8.20 -4.74
N ARG A 166 17.22 -8.53 -3.58
CA ARG A 166 18.66 -8.84 -3.47
C ARG A 166 19.03 -10.08 -4.26
N HIS A 167 18.25 -11.16 -4.11
CA HIS A 167 18.50 -12.42 -4.80
C HIS A 167 18.48 -12.27 -6.33
N GLU A 168 17.64 -11.36 -6.83
CA GLU A 168 17.45 -11.10 -8.26
C GLU A 168 18.36 -9.96 -8.77
N GLY A 169 19.39 -9.58 -8.02
CA GLY A 169 20.47 -8.71 -8.49
C GLY A 169 20.25 -7.20 -8.34
N CYS A 170 19.31 -6.76 -7.50
CA CYS A 170 19.24 -5.36 -7.11
C CYS A 170 20.44 -5.02 -6.21
N SER A 171 21.37 -4.20 -6.71
CA SER A 171 22.59 -3.79 -6.01
C SER A 171 22.40 -2.51 -5.20
N GLN A 172 21.30 -1.78 -5.41
CA GLN A 172 20.97 -0.61 -4.60
C GLN A 172 20.73 -0.98 -3.14
N LYS A 173 20.95 -0.01 -2.24
CA LYS A 173 20.53 -0.13 -0.85
C LYS A 173 19.02 -0.39 -0.80
N ILE A 174 18.59 -1.42 -0.07
CA ILE A 174 17.16 -1.76 0.09
C ILE A 174 16.75 -1.52 1.55
N LEU A 175 15.73 -0.68 1.75
CA LEU A 175 15.09 -0.44 3.03
C LEU A 175 13.74 -1.16 3.08
N THR A 176 13.49 -1.92 4.14
CA THR A 176 12.15 -2.46 4.39
C THR A 176 11.32 -1.44 5.17
N ILE A 177 10.17 -1.03 4.64
CA ILE A 177 9.19 -0.21 5.36
C ILE A 177 7.84 -0.90 5.27
N ARG A 178 7.40 -1.46 6.40
CA ARG A 178 6.11 -2.16 6.49
C ARG A 178 5.00 -1.15 6.71
N HIS A 179 3.90 -1.30 5.96
CA HIS A 179 2.70 -0.55 6.25
C HIS A 179 1.98 -1.16 7.45
N GLU A 180 1.78 -0.35 8.48
CA GLU A 180 0.98 -0.72 9.65
C GLU A 180 -0.39 -0.07 9.58
N ILE A 181 -1.43 -0.85 9.87
CA ILE A 181 -2.79 -0.33 9.97
C ILE A 181 -2.90 0.35 11.33
N PRO A 182 -3.24 1.65 11.40
CA PRO A 182 -3.32 2.36 12.66
C PRO A 182 -4.28 1.66 13.63
N ALA A 183 -3.85 1.45 14.88
CA ALA A 183 -4.68 0.82 15.91
C ALA A 183 -5.96 1.62 16.22
N SER A 184 -5.97 2.93 15.97
CA SER A 184 -7.18 3.76 16.07
C SER A 184 -8.24 3.42 15.01
N ARG A 185 -7.84 2.74 13.92
CA ARG A 185 -8.73 2.19 12.89
C ARG A 185 -9.07 0.72 13.08
N THR A 186 -8.47 0.03 14.06
CA THR A 186 -9.09 -1.19 14.60
C THR A 186 -10.41 -0.73 15.20
N HIS A 187 -11.47 -0.80 14.39
CA HIS A 187 -12.81 -0.49 14.83
C HIS A 187 -13.04 -1.22 16.14
N ARG A 188 -13.46 -0.48 17.18
CA ARG A 188 -14.15 -1.10 18.31
C ARG A 188 -15.11 -2.11 17.72
N PHE A 189 -14.96 -3.37 18.13
CA PHE A 189 -15.64 -4.49 17.52
C PHE A 189 -17.14 -4.18 17.40
N ASN A 190 -17.61 -3.88 16.19
CA ASN A 190 -18.96 -3.39 15.98
C ASN A 190 -19.91 -4.59 16.00
N LEU A 191 -20.40 -4.92 17.19
CA LEU A 191 -21.30 -6.06 17.40
C LEU A 191 -22.58 -5.96 16.54
N MET A 192 -23.13 -4.75 16.38
CA MET A 192 -24.28 -4.53 15.50
C MET A 192 -23.93 -4.81 14.04
N GLY A 193 -22.78 -4.31 13.57
CA GLY A 193 -22.30 -4.57 12.22
C GLY A 193 -22.05 -6.07 11.98
N LYS A 194 -21.48 -6.78 12.96
CA LYS A 194 -21.32 -8.24 12.92
C LYS A 194 -22.68 -8.92 12.76
N LYS A 195 -23.67 -8.59 13.60
CA LYS A 195 -25.01 -9.19 13.56
C LYS A 195 -25.68 -8.92 12.21
N GLN A 196 -25.67 -7.68 11.74
CA GLN A 196 -26.26 -7.30 10.45
C GLN A 196 -25.65 -8.06 9.26
N ILE A 197 -24.33 -8.22 9.24
CA ILE A 197 -23.65 -9.01 8.19
C ILE A 197 -24.08 -10.48 8.26
N ARG A 198 -24.13 -11.05 9.47
CA ARG A 198 -24.54 -12.45 9.66
C ARG A 198 -25.98 -12.68 9.25
N ASP A 199 -26.90 -11.84 9.72
CA ASP A 199 -28.32 -11.88 9.34
C ASP A 199 -28.47 -11.79 7.81
N ARG A 200 -27.79 -10.84 7.17
CA ARG A 200 -27.84 -10.63 5.71
C ARG A 200 -27.44 -11.86 4.91
N TYR A 201 -26.46 -12.62 5.40
CA TYR A 201 -25.96 -13.83 4.72
C TYR A 201 -26.48 -15.13 5.34
N ASN A 202 -27.49 -15.04 6.21
CA ASN A 202 -28.09 -16.18 6.90
C ASN A 202 -27.07 -17.07 7.65
N ILE A 203 -26.08 -16.43 8.29
CA ILE A 203 -25.01 -17.10 9.03
C ILE A 203 -25.39 -17.13 10.52
N ASP A 204 -25.78 -18.28 11.04
CA ASP A 204 -26.14 -18.45 12.46
C ASP A 204 -25.03 -17.96 13.40
N ASP A 205 -25.35 -17.28 14.50
CA ASP A 205 -24.41 -16.66 15.44
C ASP A 205 -23.34 -17.60 16.03
N ARG A 206 -23.58 -18.91 16.07
CA ARG A 206 -22.66 -19.94 16.55
C ARG A 206 -21.74 -20.49 15.45
N THR A 207 -22.01 -20.15 14.19
CA THR A 207 -21.19 -20.59 13.04
C THR A 207 -19.77 -20.04 13.16
N PHE A 208 -18.79 -20.94 13.20
CA PHE A 208 -17.40 -20.56 13.06
C PHE A 208 -17.13 -20.14 11.62
N LEU A 209 -16.71 -18.89 11.43
CA LEU A 209 -16.51 -18.30 10.12
C LEU A 209 -15.02 -18.04 9.88
N ILE A 210 -14.52 -18.54 8.76
CA ILE A 210 -13.20 -18.19 8.22
C ILE A 210 -13.46 -17.27 7.04
N GLY A 211 -12.95 -16.04 7.13
CA GLY A 211 -13.06 -15.04 6.07
C GLY A 211 -11.70 -14.83 5.40
N MET A 212 -11.71 -14.70 4.07
CA MET A 212 -10.57 -14.24 3.30
C MET A 212 -10.99 -13.02 2.50
N VAL A 213 -10.22 -11.93 2.57
CA VAL A 213 -10.49 -10.69 1.85
C VAL A 213 -9.36 -10.41 0.88
N GLY A 214 -9.67 -10.38 -0.41
CA GLY A 214 -8.71 -10.01 -1.44
C GLY A 214 -9.27 -10.15 -2.85
N GLN A 215 -8.67 -9.45 -3.82
CA GLN A 215 -8.94 -9.67 -5.24
C GLN A 215 -8.74 -11.15 -5.62
N LEU A 216 -9.65 -11.70 -6.43
CA LEU A 216 -9.49 -13.03 -7.01
C LEU A 216 -8.36 -12.98 -8.04
N LYS A 217 -7.19 -13.51 -7.67
CA LYS A 217 -6.02 -13.61 -8.53
C LYS A 217 -5.38 -14.98 -8.33
N PRO A 218 -4.84 -15.63 -9.38
CA PRO A 218 -4.20 -16.95 -9.25
C PRO A 218 -3.15 -16.99 -8.14
N GLN A 219 -2.33 -15.93 -8.01
CA GLN A 219 -1.30 -15.84 -6.99
C GLN A 219 -1.81 -15.82 -5.53
N LYS A 220 -3.12 -15.64 -5.30
CA LYS A 220 -3.71 -15.58 -3.95
C LYS A 220 -4.28 -16.92 -3.49
N LYS A 221 -4.25 -17.96 -4.33
CA LYS A 221 -4.62 -19.35 -3.96
C LYS A 221 -5.95 -19.48 -3.19
N LEU A 222 -6.91 -18.60 -3.48
CA LEU A 222 -8.19 -18.51 -2.77
C LEU A 222 -8.97 -19.84 -2.80
N PHE A 223 -8.83 -20.61 -3.87
CA PHE A 223 -9.51 -21.90 -4.03
C PHE A 223 -8.79 -23.06 -3.32
N GLU A 224 -7.46 -23.05 -3.18
CA GLU A 224 -6.71 -24.09 -2.45
C GLU A 224 -7.02 -24.07 -0.94
N GLY A 225 -7.30 -22.88 -0.39
CA GLY A 225 -7.72 -22.75 1.01
C GLY A 225 -9.10 -23.36 1.29
N ALA A 226 -10.02 -23.31 0.32
CA ALA A 226 -11.37 -23.86 0.46
C ALA A 226 -11.40 -25.39 0.36
N THR A 227 -10.59 -25.98 -0.53
CA THR A 227 -10.54 -27.44 -0.74
C THR A 227 -9.91 -28.18 0.43
N ASN A 228 -8.89 -27.60 1.09
CA ASN A 228 -8.23 -28.22 2.25
C ASN A 228 -9.10 -28.29 3.51
N PHE A 229 -10.17 -27.48 3.60
CA PHE A 229 -11.12 -27.54 4.73
C PHE A 229 -12.19 -28.64 4.56
N GLY A 230 -12.47 -29.08 3.34
CA GLY A 230 -13.49 -30.09 3.05
C GLY A 230 -13.05 -31.53 3.35
N SER A 231 -11.74 -31.81 3.36
CA SER A 231 -11.21 -33.17 3.44
C SER A 231 -10.98 -33.70 4.87
N SER A 232 -11.05 -32.84 5.90
CA SER A 232 -10.67 -33.22 7.28
C SER A 232 -11.81 -33.24 8.33
N ARG A 233 -13.10 -33.09 7.95
CA ARG A 233 -14.20 -33.23 8.92
C ARG A 233 -15.42 -33.94 8.36
N SER A 234 -15.75 -35.08 8.97
CA SER A 234 -17.09 -35.65 8.93
C SER A 234 -18.09 -34.66 9.57
N LYS A 235 -19.22 -34.44 8.90
CA LYS A 235 -20.45 -33.76 9.37
C LYS A 235 -20.45 -32.23 9.58
N ALA A 236 -19.51 -31.45 9.03
CA ALA A 236 -19.73 -30.00 8.90
C ALA A 236 -20.22 -29.68 7.48
N LYS A 237 -21.47 -29.23 7.32
CA LYS A 237 -21.97 -28.69 6.05
C LYS A 237 -21.14 -27.44 5.71
N SER A 238 -20.18 -27.54 4.80
CA SER A 238 -19.51 -26.36 4.25
C SER A 238 -20.45 -25.70 3.24
N GLN A 239 -20.81 -24.44 3.51
CA GLN A 239 -21.45 -23.59 2.51
C GLN A 239 -20.40 -22.60 2.03
N THR A 240 -20.04 -22.69 0.75
CA THR A 240 -19.25 -21.67 0.06
C THR A 240 -20.23 -20.67 -0.54
N ALA A 241 -20.31 -19.48 0.06
CA ALA A 241 -21.07 -18.37 -0.51
C ALA A 241 -20.10 -17.44 -1.26
N ASP A 242 -20.22 -17.39 -2.58
CA ASP A 242 -19.53 -16.40 -3.40
C ASP A 242 -20.24 -15.04 -3.28
N LEU A 243 -19.69 -14.17 -2.43
CA LEU A 243 -20.26 -12.85 -2.12
C LEU A 243 -19.81 -11.78 -3.14
N TRP A 244 -20.22 -11.92 -4.40
CA TRP A 244 -19.78 -11.04 -5.50
C TRP A 244 -20.75 -9.90 -5.90
N GLY A 245 -21.53 -9.38 -4.94
CA GLY A 245 -22.51 -8.32 -5.22
C GLY A 245 -22.17 -6.89 -4.79
N MET A 246 -21.09 -6.63 -4.04
CA MET A 246 -21.04 -5.43 -3.17
C MET A 246 -19.80 -4.52 -3.28
N ALA A 247 -19.18 -4.42 -4.46
CA ALA A 247 -18.10 -3.43 -4.68
C ALA A 247 -18.24 -2.65 -6.00
N ARG A 248 -19.48 -2.35 -6.42
CA ARG A 248 -19.75 -1.26 -7.38
C ARG A 248 -20.22 -0.05 -6.59
#